data_AF-A0A957E4D0-F1
#
_entry.id   AF-A0A957E4D0-F1
#
_cell.length_a   1.000
_cell.length_b   1.000
_cell.length_c   1.000
_cell.angle_alpha   90.00
_cell.angle_beta   90.00
_cell.angle_gamma   90.00
#
_symmetry.space_group_name_H-M   'P 1'
#
loop_
_entity.id
_entity.type
_entity.pdbx_description
1 polymer ?
#
loop_
_entity_poly.entity_id
_entity_poly.type
_entity_poly.pdbx_seq_one_letter_code
_entity_poly.pdbx_strand_id
1 'polypeptide(L)'
;PYLADFGIARLAEATQTMTIVGTPAYMSPEQVQGQGQVDGRSDIYAVGVMLFEMLTGKQPYVADTPTRQMMQHLLEPIPDVVAANPDLSPGWQTVIDTVMAKEPSARYATAAQLTTAVDVLLPETETKTASVPLTTPVADAQTPSEAPPSEPANAGTGGMAARAVVPSVDTPQPAKQAGGSLARTVIDTPPELTSPPPQQRFKLPAWAWWGGALLLLLLLAWGISGMFGGGSDDMEATQTAEAVAAVVKTTPTPTPQPDTTATEAATNTATSIPSAPPTKTPIPTSTPDPNMPPPNPTLGSSWQRPADKMTMVYVPGGTFPMGSENGRDDEQPVHDVTLDGFWIDQTEVTNKQFAAFVADTEYVTTAEEAGGGYTYVDEWQFTEGADWQHPYGPESDLAGRDEHPVVLVSWHDAEAYCAWAGGQLPTEAQWEYAARGAEGVIYPWGDEFDGTKANFCDVNCPLDWKESAVDDGYEFTAPVGSYLDGASWVDAMDMAGNVWEWVRDWYDSDYYASSPANNPQGPDSEQYKVLRGGGWNDSDGIIRAAARGNLDPT
;
A
#
# COMPACT_ATOMS: atom_id res chain seq x y z
N PRO A 1 -5.69 19.56 -8.51
CA PRO A 1 -6.54 18.34 -8.57
C PRO A 1 -7.29 18.19 -7.24
N TYR A 2 -8.41 17.48 -7.23
CA TYR A 2 -9.12 17.12 -5.99
C TYR A 2 -8.89 15.64 -5.78
N LEU A 3 -8.38 15.28 -4.60
CA LEU A 3 -8.02 13.93 -4.23
C LEU A 3 -8.99 13.45 -3.16
N ALA A 4 -9.65 12.31 -3.36
CA ALA A 4 -10.55 11.71 -2.37
C ALA A 4 -9.98 10.38 -1.85
N ASP A 5 -10.25 10.07 -0.59
CA ASP A 5 -9.58 9.00 0.14
C ASP A 5 -10.52 7.86 0.58
N PHE A 6 -10.07 6.61 0.43
CA PHE A 6 -10.95 5.44 0.53
C PHE A 6 -10.36 4.30 1.32
N GLY A 7 -11.04 4.04 2.43
CA GLY A 7 -10.88 2.85 3.25
C GLY A 7 -11.17 1.53 2.54
N ILE A 8 -10.15 0.69 2.48
CA ILE A 8 -10.27 -0.75 2.45
C ILE A 8 -9.88 -1.31 3.82
N ALA A 9 -10.78 -2.08 4.41
CA ALA A 9 -10.42 -3.00 5.50
C ALA A 9 -9.94 -4.34 4.90
N ARG A 10 -8.73 -4.35 4.32
CA ARG A 10 -8.04 -5.57 3.86
C ARG A 10 -6.54 -5.34 3.63
N LEU A 11 -5.73 -5.60 4.65
CA LEU A 11 -4.42 -6.19 4.42
C LEU A 11 -4.25 -7.38 5.35
N ALA A 12 -3.84 -8.52 4.79
CA ALA A 12 -3.49 -9.68 5.59
C ALA A 12 -2.09 -9.44 6.19
N GLU A 13 -2.03 -8.88 7.40
CA GLU A 13 -0.81 -8.92 8.20
C GLU A 13 -0.45 -10.38 8.50
N ALA A 14 0.45 -10.93 7.68
CA ALA A 14 1.14 -12.17 8.00
C ALA A 14 1.99 -11.91 9.26
N THR A 15 1.58 -12.53 10.36
CA THR A 15 2.20 -12.45 11.68
C THR A 15 3.72 -12.58 11.59
N GLN A 16 4.47 -11.76 12.35
CA GLN A 16 5.95 -11.71 12.39
C GLN A 16 6.62 -13.10 12.35
N THR A 17 6.86 -13.56 11.13
CA THR A 17 7.63 -14.73 10.76
C THR A 17 8.35 -14.33 9.48
N MET A 18 9.67 -14.58 9.45
CA MET A 18 10.61 -14.11 8.42
C MET A 18 9.96 -13.94 7.05
N THR A 19 10.01 -12.72 6.50
CA THR A 19 9.52 -12.37 5.16
C THR A 19 10.24 -13.23 4.12
N ILE A 20 9.62 -14.34 3.73
CA ILE A 20 10.17 -15.26 2.73
C ILE A 20 9.43 -15.00 1.43
N VAL A 21 10.15 -14.39 0.48
CA VAL A 21 9.66 -14.01 -0.83
C VAL A 21 9.40 -15.28 -1.68
N GLY A 22 8.15 -15.46 -2.10
CA GLY A 22 7.73 -16.51 -3.04
C GLY A 22 6.37 -17.14 -2.70
N THR A 23 5.80 -17.91 -3.63
CA THR A 23 4.62 -18.73 -3.36
C THR A 23 5.04 -19.98 -2.56
N PRO A 24 4.48 -20.24 -1.36
CA PRO A 24 4.88 -21.33 -0.45
C PRO A 24 5.03 -22.72 -1.08
N ALA A 25 4.19 -23.02 -2.07
CA ALA A 25 4.17 -24.30 -2.79
C ALA A 25 5.35 -24.51 -3.76
N TYR A 26 6.12 -23.46 -4.11
CA TYR A 26 7.18 -23.51 -5.12
C TYR A 26 8.56 -23.08 -4.59
N MET A 27 8.64 -22.63 -3.33
CA MET A 27 9.90 -22.16 -2.72
C MET A 27 10.95 -23.26 -2.62
N SER A 28 12.20 -22.92 -2.91
CA SER A 28 13.34 -23.81 -2.66
C SER A 28 13.75 -23.85 -1.18
N PRO A 29 14.41 -24.92 -0.71
CA PRO A 29 14.85 -25.04 0.69
C PRO A 29 15.75 -23.91 1.17
N GLU A 30 16.58 -23.33 0.30
CA GLU A 30 17.44 -22.19 0.62
C GLU A 30 16.66 -20.86 0.73
N GLN A 31 15.59 -20.67 -0.06
CA GLN A 31 14.67 -19.54 0.12
C GLN A 31 13.93 -19.65 1.47
N VAL A 32 13.48 -20.86 1.84
CA VAL A 32 12.80 -21.13 3.12
C VAL A 32 13.74 -20.96 4.33
N GLN A 33 15.04 -21.25 4.18
CA GLN A 33 16.02 -21.11 5.28
C GLN A 33 16.49 -19.67 5.54
N GLY A 34 16.27 -18.73 4.60
CA GLY A 34 16.69 -17.33 4.75
C GLY A 34 18.21 -17.12 4.89
N GLN A 35 19.03 -18.12 4.52
CA GLN A 35 20.49 -18.10 4.71
C GLN A 35 21.22 -18.66 3.49
N GLY A 36 21.94 -17.79 2.78
CA GLY A 36 22.82 -18.17 1.66
C GLY A 36 22.66 -17.27 0.43
N GLN A 37 23.55 -17.45 -0.55
CA GLN A 37 23.34 -16.87 -1.88
C GLN A 37 22.32 -17.72 -2.64
N VAL A 38 21.09 -17.20 -2.75
CA VAL A 38 20.09 -17.68 -3.71
C VAL A 38 20.65 -17.47 -5.11
N ASP A 39 20.69 -18.52 -5.93
CA ASP A 39 21.12 -18.47 -7.34
C ASP A 39 20.05 -19.07 -8.25
N GLY A 40 20.26 -19.05 -9.57
CA GLY A 40 19.27 -19.56 -10.55
C GLY A 40 18.92 -21.05 -10.42
N ARG A 41 19.49 -21.79 -9.46
CA ARG A 41 19.07 -23.16 -9.11
C ARG A 41 17.87 -23.18 -8.18
N SER A 42 17.51 -22.06 -7.56
CA SER A 42 16.24 -21.90 -6.85
C SER A 42 15.08 -21.92 -7.85
N ASP A 43 15.21 -21.23 -8.99
CA ASP A 43 14.25 -21.31 -10.10
C ASP A 43 14.14 -22.73 -10.68
N ILE A 44 15.27 -23.43 -10.81
CA ILE A 44 15.31 -24.84 -11.24
C ILE A 44 14.51 -25.72 -10.28
N TYR A 45 14.58 -25.48 -8.97
CA TYR A 45 13.77 -26.20 -7.98
C TYR A 45 12.27 -25.92 -8.16
N ALA A 46 11.87 -24.66 -8.33
CA ALA A 46 10.48 -24.28 -8.56
C ALA A 46 9.91 -24.92 -9.85
N VAL A 47 10.71 -24.96 -10.92
CA VAL A 47 10.39 -25.70 -12.15
C VAL A 47 10.27 -27.20 -11.89
N GLY A 48 11.07 -27.76 -10.97
CA GLY A 48 10.95 -29.14 -10.51
C GLY A 48 9.63 -29.46 -9.84
N VAL A 49 9.12 -28.56 -8.99
CA VAL A 49 7.80 -28.68 -8.37
C VAL A 49 6.70 -28.64 -9.44
N MET A 50 6.74 -27.67 -10.35
CA MET A 50 5.78 -27.59 -11.47
C MET A 50 5.83 -28.84 -12.36
N LEU A 51 7.03 -29.40 -12.59
CA LEU A 51 7.20 -30.64 -13.35
C LEU A 51 6.57 -31.85 -12.63
N PHE A 52 6.74 -31.97 -11.31
CA PHE A 52 6.05 -32.99 -10.51
C PHE A 52 4.52 -32.85 -10.62
N GLU A 53 4.02 -31.62 -10.54
CA GLU A 53 2.60 -31.30 -10.65
C GLU A 53 2.02 -31.64 -12.03
N MET A 54 2.70 -31.26 -13.11
CA MET A 54 2.31 -31.62 -14.48
C MET A 54 2.33 -33.14 -14.73
N LEU A 55 3.27 -33.86 -14.13
CA LEU A 55 3.42 -35.32 -14.31
C LEU A 55 2.41 -36.15 -13.51
N THR A 56 1.84 -35.61 -12.42
CA THR A 56 1.01 -36.37 -11.47
C THR A 56 -0.40 -35.78 -11.24
N GLY A 57 -0.64 -34.55 -11.69
CA GLY A 57 -1.86 -33.78 -11.40
C GLY A 57 -1.98 -33.34 -9.93
N LYS A 58 -0.88 -33.36 -9.17
CA LYS A 58 -0.83 -33.04 -7.73
C LYS A 58 0.48 -32.36 -7.37
N GLN A 59 0.44 -31.37 -6.47
CA GLN A 59 1.66 -30.83 -5.88
C GLN A 59 2.40 -31.88 -5.04
N PRO A 60 3.75 -31.84 -4.99
CA PRO A 60 4.54 -32.79 -4.20
C PRO A 60 4.31 -32.62 -2.69
N TYR A 61 4.04 -31.40 -2.24
CA TYR A 61 3.82 -31.06 -0.84
C TYR A 61 2.55 -30.22 -0.71
N VAL A 62 1.66 -30.63 0.20
CA VAL A 62 0.39 -29.95 0.47
C VAL A 62 0.21 -29.90 1.99
N ALA A 63 -0.19 -28.73 2.47
CA ALA A 63 -0.48 -28.48 3.88
C ALA A 63 -1.53 -27.38 4.04
N ASP A 64 -2.29 -27.45 5.13
CA ASP A 64 -3.36 -26.49 5.45
C ASP A 64 -2.84 -25.09 5.83
N THR A 65 -1.51 -24.88 5.90
CA THR A 65 -0.89 -23.58 6.17
C THR A 65 0.39 -23.38 5.34
N PRO A 66 0.63 -22.16 4.81
CA PRO A 66 1.86 -21.79 4.10
C PRO A 66 3.15 -22.25 4.79
N THR A 67 3.32 -21.93 6.07
CA THR A 67 4.51 -22.26 6.85
C THR A 67 4.76 -23.76 6.93
N ARG A 68 3.70 -24.58 7.02
CA ARG A 68 3.82 -26.04 7.04
C ARG A 68 4.20 -26.58 5.67
N GLN A 69 3.68 -26.00 4.57
CA GLN A 69 4.09 -26.36 3.21
C GLN A 69 5.58 -26.05 2.99
N MET A 70 6.04 -24.87 3.39
CA MET A 70 7.46 -24.47 3.34
C MET A 70 8.35 -25.42 4.16
N MET A 71 7.91 -25.83 5.36
CA MET A 71 8.62 -26.83 6.16
C MET A 71 8.66 -28.22 5.49
N GLN A 72 7.65 -28.59 4.68
CA GLN A 72 7.71 -29.82 3.87
C GLN A 72 8.76 -29.70 2.75
N HIS A 73 8.83 -28.55 2.06
CA HIS A 73 9.90 -28.27 1.09
C HIS A 73 11.30 -28.38 1.73
N LEU A 74 11.45 -27.96 2.98
CA LEU A 74 12.72 -28.05 3.72
C LEU A 74 13.05 -29.46 4.25
N LEU A 75 12.09 -30.14 4.90
CA LEU A 75 12.34 -31.28 5.79
C LEU A 75 11.84 -32.64 5.25
N GLU A 76 10.77 -32.66 4.47
CA GLU A 76 10.19 -33.92 3.98
C GLU A 76 10.98 -34.47 2.78
N PRO A 77 11.07 -35.81 2.60
CA PRO A 77 11.71 -36.40 1.43
C PRO A 77 10.97 -36.02 0.14
N ILE A 78 11.65 -36.12 -1.01
CA ILE A 78 11.01 -35.93 -2.31
C ILE A 78 10.03 -37.08 -2.55
N PRO A 79 8.74 -36.82 -2.88
CA PRO A 79 7.77 -37.89 -3.11
C PRO A 79 8.13 -38.74 -4.34
N ASP A 80 7.71 -40.00 -4.33
CA ASP A 80 7.86 -40.91 -5.47
C ASP A 80 6.85 -40.54 -6.57
N VAL A 81 7.36 -39.97 -7.66
CA VAL A 81 6.57 -39.51 -8.82
C VAL A 81 5.97 -40.68 -9.59
N VAL A 82 6.63 -41.85 -9.58
CA VAL A 82 6.18 -43.07 -10.26
C VAL A 82 5.13 -43.80 -9.41
N ALA A 83 5.21 -43.72 -8.09
CA ALA A 83 4.13 -44.15 -7.20
C ALA A 83 2.89 -43.23 -7.32
N ALA A 84 3.11 -41.92 -7.54
CA ALA A 84 2.03 -40.95 -7.77
C ALA A 84 1.38 -41.10 -9.16
N ASN A 85 2.16 -41.43 -10.20
CA ASN A 85 1.69 -41.78 -11.54
C ASN A 85 2.43 -43.01 -12.11
N PRO A 86 1.83 -44.22 -12.00
CA PRO A 86 2.44 -45.48 -12.46
C PRO A 86 2.69 -45.62 -13.97
N ASP A 87 2.15 -44.72 -14.80
CA ASP A 87 2.38 -44.73 -16.26
C ASP A 87 3.73 -44.09 -16.64
N LEU A 88 4.42 -43.45 -15.70
CA LEU A 88 5.73 -42.82 -15.92
C LEU A 88 6.86 -43.85 -15.97
N SER A 89 7.82 -43.63 -16.87
CA SER A 89 9.07 -44.41 -16.86
C SER A 89 9.90 -44.13 -15.59
N PRO A 90 10.67 -45.11 -15.06
CA PRO A 90 11.49 -44.91 -13.86
C PRO A 90 12.53 -43.78 -13.96
N GLY A 91 12.89 -43.34 -15.16
CA GLY A 91 13.79 -42.20 -15.36
C GLY A 91 13.23 -40.88 -14.82
N TRP A 92 11.90 -40.73 -14.77
CA TRP A 92 11.27 -39.53 -14.22
C TRP A 92 11.57 -39.33 -12.74
N GLN A 93 11.68 -40.40 -11.95
CA GLN A 93 12.10 -40.27 -10.55
C GLN A 93 13.51 -39.68 -10.45
N THR A 94 14.45 -40.13 -11.28
CA THR A 94 15.83 -39.61 -11.29
C THR A 94 15.88 -38.12 -11.66
N VAL A 95 15.04 -37.67 -12.61
CA VAL A 95 14.94 -36.24 -12.95
C VAL A 95 14.34 -35.45 -11.79
N ILE A 96 13.24 -35.92 -11.19
CA ILE A 96 12.58 -35.30 -10.03
C ILE A 96 13.51 -35.21 -8.82
N ASP A 97 14.21 -36.30 -8.46
CA ASP A 97 15.18 -36.34 -7.37
C ASP A 97 16.32 -35.33 -7.57
N THR A 98 16.75 -35.13 -8.82
CA THR A 98 17.85 -34.22 -9.17
C THR A 98 17.37 -32.76 -9.20
N VAL A 99 16.23 -32.47 -9.83
CA VAL A 99 15.72 -31.10 -9.98
C VAL A 99 15.20 -30.53 -8.64
N MET A 100 14.58 -31.37 -7.81
CA MET A 100 14.11 -31.01 -6.46
C MET A 100 15.11 -31.37 -5.34
N ALA A 101 16.37 -31.65 -5.67
CA ALA A 101 17.39 -31.97 -4.67
C ALA A 101 17.49 -30.86 -3.62
N LYS A 102 17.51 -31.21 -2.32
CA LYS A 102 17.45 -30.19 -1.25
C LYS A 102 18.67 -29.27 -1.28
N GLU A 103 19.85 -29.83 -1.51
CA GLU A 103 21.11 -29.10 -1.74
C GLU A 103 21.18 -28.49 -3.14
N PRO A 104 21.34 -27.17 -3.31
CA PRO A 104 21.49 -26.53 -4.64
C PRO A 104 22.69 -27.07 -5.44
N SER A 105 23.73 -27.56 -4.75
CA SER A 105 24.91 -28.16 -5.39
C SER A 105 24.60 -29.49 -6.10
N ALA A 106 23.53 -30.18 -5.73
CA ALA A 106 23.09 -31.45 -6.31
C ALA A 106 22.09 -31.30 -7.46
N ARG A 107 21.57 -30.09 -7.70
CA ARG A 107 20.65 -29.79 -8.82
C ARG A 107 21.40 -29.62 -10.14
N TYR A 108 20.66 -29.66 -11.24
CA TYR A 108 21.16 -29.21 -12.55
C TYR A 108 21.71 -27.78 -12.44
N ALA A 109 22.88 -27.52 -13.02
CA ALA A 109 23.54 -26.22 -12.91
C ALA A 109 22.92 -25.14 -13.82
N THR A 110 22.10 -25.54 -14.80
CA THR A 110 21.41 -24.65 -15.75
C THR A 110 20.11 -25.28 -16.23
N ALA A 111 19.13 -24.47 -16.64
CA ALA A 111 17.88 -24.96 -17.24
C ALA A 111 18.13 -25.85 -18.47
N ALA A 112 19.15 -25.56 -19.29
CA ALA A 112 19.48 -26.38 -20.46
C ALA A 112 19.87 -27.83 -20.11
N GLN A 113 20.48 -28.07 -18.94
CA GLN A 113 20.76 -29.42 -18.47
C GLN A 113 19.49 -30.15 -18.02
N LEU A 114 18.55 -29.43 -17.38
CA LEU A 114 17.23 -29.98 -17.06
C LEU A 114 16.44 -30.34 -18.33
N THR A 115 16.40 -29.44 -19.33
CA THR A 115 15.75 -29.72 -20.62
C THR A 115 16.34 -30.96 -21.28
N THR A 116 17.67 -31.08 -21.32
CA THR A 116 18.36 -32.26 -21.87
C THR A 116 17.96 -33.56 -21.14
N ALA A 117 17.76 -33.51 -19.82
CA ALA A 117 17.35 -34.67 -19.03
C ALA A 117 15.87 -35.04 -19.25
N VAL A 118 15.01 -34.04 -19.46
CA VAL A 118 13.58 -34.21 -19.77
C VAL A 118 13.38 -34.74 -21.19
N ASP A 119 14.09 -34.20 -22.18
CA ASP A 119 13.98 -34.58 -23.60
C ASP A 119 14.27 -36.08 -23.84
N VAL A 120 15.16 -36.68 -23.05
CA VAL A 120 15.49 -38.12 -23.11
C VAL A 120 14.35 -39.01 -22.58
N LEU A 121 13.41 -38.46 -21.80
CA LEU A 121 12.28 -39.19 -21.22
C LEU A 121 10.95 -38.92 -21.95
N LEU A 122 10.88 -37.87 -22.76
CA LEU A 122 9.72 -37.60 -23.60
C LEU A 122 9.67 -38.59 -24.78
N PRO A 123 8.48 -39.11 -25.14
CA PRO A 123 8.34 -39.90 -26.35
C PRO A 123 8.58 -39.02 -27.58
N GLU A 124 9.36 -39.53 -28.57
CA GLU A 124 9.53 -38.85 -29.86
C GLU A 124 8.17 -38.61 -30.51
N THR A 125 7.70 -37.37 -30.42
CA THR A 125 6.44 -36.91 -31.01
C THR A 125 6.78 -35.97 -32.17
N GLU A 126 6.19 -36.24 -33.33
CA GLU A 126 6.61 -35.61 -34.60
C GLU A 126 6.57 -34.08 -34.52
N THR A 127 7.72 -33.45 -34.74
CA THR A 127 7.87 -32.00 -34.73
C THR A 127 7.15 -31.37 -35.92
N LYS A 128 5.93 -30.87 -35.68
CA LYS A 128 5.24 -30.00 -36.64
C LYS A 128 5.39 -28.54 -36.22
N THR A 129 6.40 -27.89 -36.79
CA THR A 129 6.66 -26.45 -36.68
C THR A 129 5.42 -25.63 -37.01
N ALA A 130 5.02 -24.76 -36.09
CA ALA A 130 4.08 -23.67 -36.31
C ALA A 130 4.71 -22.36 -35.81
N SER A 131 5.56 -21.76 -36.63
CA SER A 131 6.06 -20.40 -36.39
C SER A 131 4.98 -19.39 -36.75
N VAL A 132 4.55 -18.58 -35.77
CA VAL A 132 3.73 -17.39 -36.01
C VAL A 132 4.67 -16.17 -36.04
N PRO A 133 4.74 -15.42 -37.16
CA PRO A 133 5.62 -14.26 -37.25
C PRO A 133 5.00 -13.02 -36.58
N LEU A 134 5.78 -12.32 -35.76
CA LEU A 134 5.48 -10.95 -35.37
C LEU A 134 5.44 -10.06 -36.62
N THR A 135 4.32 -9.39 -36.86
CA THR A 135 4.19 -8.35 -37.90
C THR A 135 3.56 -7.10 -37.31
N THR A 136 4.32 -6.01 -37.33
CA THR A 136 3.90 -4.67 -36.91
C THR A 136 3.12 -3.99 -38.06
N PRO A 137 1.98 -3.32 -37.80
CA PRO A 137 1.39 -2.40 -38.76
C PRO A 137 1.95 -0.98 -38.54
N VAL A 138 2.64 -0.44 -39.54
CA VAL A 138 2.91 1.00 -39.64
C VAL A 138 1.64 1.69 -40.15
N ALA A 139 1.16 2.70 -39.44
CA ALA A 139 0.05 3.54 -39.89
C ALA A 139 0.58 4.74 -40.68
N ASP A 140 0.03 4.97 -41.88
CA ASP A 140 0.10 6.27 -42.55
C ASP A 140 -1.18 6.52 -43.38
N ALA A 141 -1.50 7.78 -43.61
CA ALA A 141 -2.88 8.25 -43.73
C ALA A 141 -3.57 8.09 -45.11
N GLN A 142 -4.91 7.92 -45.09
CA GLN A 142 -5.80 8.76 -45.92
C GLN A 142 -7.28 8.77 -45.41
N THR A 143 -7.95 9.91 -45.63
CA THR A 143 -9.25 10.32 -45.07
C THR A 143 -10.46 9.75 -45.85
N PRO A 144 -11.68 9.78 -45.29
CA PRO A 144 -12.61 10.83 -45.75
C PRO A 144 -13.51 11.47 -44.68
N SER A 145 -13.80 12.75 -44.94
CA SER A 145 -14.71 13.66 -44.25
C SER A 145 -16.19 13.23 -44.25
N GLU A 146 -16.88 13.40 -43.11
CA GLU A 146 -18.23 14.00 -43.07
C GLU A 146 -18.47 14.69 -41.70
N ALA A 147 -19.25 15.78 -41.67
CA ALA A 147 -19.47 16.62 -40.48
C ALA A 147 -20.97 16.83 -40.19
N PRO A 148 -21.39 16.94 -38.91
CA PRO A 148 -22.79 17.19 -38.55
C PRO A 148 -23.17 18.68 -38.68
N PRO A 149 -24.45 19.01 -38.94
CA PRO A 149 -24.90 20.39 -39.16
C PRO A 149 -25.18 21.15 -37.86
N SER A 150 -24.93 22.46 -37.91
CA SER A 150 -25.28 23.44 -36.86
C SER A 150 -26.75 23.84 -36.90
N GLU A 151 -27.42 23.91 -35.73
CA GLU A 151 -28.70 24.61 -35.60
C GLU A 151 -28.53 26.16 -35.58
N PRO A 152 -29.51 26.93 -36.10
CA PRO A 152 -29.46 28.39 -36.06
C PRO A 152 -30.16 28.95 -34.81
N ALA A 153 -29.54 29.96 -34.20
CA ALA A 153 -30.22 30.82 -33.23
C ALA A 153 -31.31 31.67 -33.89
N ASN A 154 -32.42 31.91 -33.18
CA ASN A 154 -33.27 33.06 -33.46
C ASN A 154 -33.86 33.65 -32.17
N ALA A 155 -33.88 34.98 -32.09
CA ALA A 155 -34.45 35.73 -30.99
C ALA A 155 -35.80 36.34 -31.41
N GLY A 156 -36.75 36.51 -30.50
CA GLY A 156 -37.96 37.28 -30.84
C GLY A 156 -39.16 37.16 -29.92
N THR A 157 -39.21 38.03 -28.90
CA THR A 157 -40.42 38.78 -28.47
C THR A 157 -41.76 38.06 -28.17
N GLY A 158 -42.24 38.23 -26.94
CA GLY A 158 -43.52 38.92 -26.73
C GLY A 158 -44.63 38.23 -25.93
N GLY A 159 -44.97 38.82 -24.77
CA GLY A 159 -46.38 39.16 -24.49
C GLY A 159 -47.19 38.35 -23.46
N MET A 160 -47.37 38.96 -22.29
CA MET A 160 -48.62 39.00 -21.49
C MET A 160 -49.26 37.72 -20.90
N ALA A 161 -49.05 37.57 -19.58
CA ALA A 161 -50.07 37.53 -18.52
C ALA A 161 -51.30 36.59 -18.59
N ALA A 162 -51.42 35.70 -17.58
CA ALA A 162 -52.68 35.46 -16.86
C ALA A 162 -52.47 34.90 -15.43
N ARG A 163 -53.43 35.23 -14.56
CA ARG A 163 -53.55 34.98 -13.12
C ARG A 163 -53.55 33.51 -12.65
N ALA A 164 -52.88 33.30 -11.51
CA ALA A 164 -53.33 32.68 -10.24
C ALA A 164 -54.23 31.42 -10.22
N VAL A 165 -53.88 30.45 -9.35
CA VAL A 165 -54.55 30.17 -8.04
C VAL A 165 -53.74 29.13 -7.25
N VAL A 166 -53.74 29.25 -5.91
CA VAL A 166 -53.10 28.34 -4.93
C VAL A 166 -54.16 27.37 -4.39
N PRO A 167 -53.78 26.15 -3.96
CA PRO A 167 -54.10 25.82 -2.57
C PRO A 167 -52.93 25.15 -1.81
N SER A 168 -52.84 25.47 -0.52
CA SER A 168 -51.91 24.88 0.45
C SER A 168 -52.34 23.46 0.86
N VAL A 169 -51.37 22.67 1.35
CA VAL A 169 -51.63 21.51 2.20
C VAL A 169 -50.72 21.61 3.42
N ASP A 170 -51.29 21.39 4.60
CA ASP A 170 -50.64 21.60 5.90
C ASP A 170 -49.62 20.53 6.29
N THR A 171 -48.59 20.95 7.02
CA THR A 171 -47.65 20.08 7.73
C THR A 171 -48.09 19.89 9.19
N PRO A 172 -48.22 18.65 9.71
CA PRO A 172 -48.47 18.44 11.14
C PRO A 172 -47.16 18.40 11.96
N GLN A 173 -47.14 19.19 13.04
CA GLN A 173 -46.07 19.28 14.03
C GLN A 173 -46.22 18.21 15.13
N PRO A 174 -45.14 17.58 15.64
CA PRO A 174 -45.25 16.62 16.75
C PRO A 174 -45.44 17.34 18.09
N ALA A 175 -46.37 16.84 18.91
CA ALA A 175 -46.72 17.42 20.21
C ALA A 175 -46.08 16.67 21.39
N LYS A 176 -45.66 17.42 22.42
CA LYS A 176 -45.29 16.88 23.74
C LYS A 176 -46.53 16.48 24.53
N GLN A 177 -46.51 15.31 25.18
CA GLN A 177 -47.25 15.08 26.43
C GLN A 177 -46.41 14.24 27.41
N ALA A 178 -46.78 14.32 28.70
CA ALA A 178 -46.02 13.78 29.82
C ALA A 178 -46.91 12.99 30.78
N GLY A 179 -46.32 12.00 31.46
CA GLY A 179 -46.71 11.55 32.81
C GLY A 179 -47.97 10.68 32.96
N GLY A 180 -47.78 9.41 33.31
CA GLY A 180 -48.85 8.52 33.76
C GLY A 180 -48.31 7.27 34.44
N SER A 181 -48.34 7.22 35.77
CA SER A 181 -47.82 6.11 36.59
C SER A 181 -48.94 5.15 37.02
N LEU A 182 -48.72 3.82 36.91
CA LEU A 182 -49.42 2.84 37.75
C LEU A 182 -48.52 1.65 38.18
N ALA A 183 -48.50 1.46 39.50
CA ALA A 183 -47.91 0.45 40.38
C ALA A 183 -47.54 -0.97 39.88
N ARG A 184 -46.30 -1.36 40.22
CA ARG A 184 -45.86 -2.58 40.96
C ARG A 184 -46.71 -3.87 40.90
N THR A 185 -46.03 -4.99 40.65
CA THR A 185 -46.10 -6.18 41.52
C THR A 185 -44.67 -6.73 41.75
N VAL A 186 -44.43 -7.32 42.91
CA VAL A 186 -43.11 -7.72 43.45
C VAL A 186 -43.03 -9.24 43.59
N ILE A 187 -41.98 -9.90 43.09
CA ILE A 187 -41.45 -11.18 43.60
C ILE A 187 -39.91 -11.22 43.42
N ASP A 188 -39.21 -11.56 44.51
CA ASP A 188 -37.85 -12.11 44.74
C ASP A 188 -36.56 -11.64 44.02
N THR A 189 -35.67 -11.09 44.88
CA THR A 189 -34.19 -11.18 44.88
C THR A 189 -33.69 -12.44 45.62
N PRO A 190 -32.39 -12.83 45.61
CA PRO A 190 -31.27 -12.59 44.68
C PRO A 190 -30.55 -13.94 44.30
N PRO A 191 -29.29 -13.99 43.81
CA PRO A 191 -28.14 -13.91 44.73
C PRO A 191 -26.91 -13.10 44.26
N GLU A 192 -26.43 -12.25 45.16
CA GLU A 192 -25.03 -12.06 45.58
C GLU A 192 -23.88 -12.47 44.63
N LEU A 193 -23.19 -11.47 44.08
CA LEU A 193 -21.89 -11.60 43.40
C LEU A 193 -20.80 -12.08 44.38
N THR A 194 -20.31 -13.30 44.20
CA THR A 194 -19.13 -13.79 44.92
C THR A 194 -17.84 -13.29 44.25
N SER A 195 -16.93 -12.74 45.06
CA SER A 195 -15.59 -12.36 44.61
C SER A 195 -14.78 -13.59 44.16
N PRO A 196 -13.97 -13.51 43.09
CA PRO A 196 -13.15 -14.62 42.63
C PRO A 196 -12.08 -15.02 43.67
N PRO A 197 -11.67 -16.30 43.72
CA PRO A 197 -10.65 -16.76 44.65
C PRO A 197 -9.26 -16.19 44.30
N PRO A 198 -8.36 -16.00 45.28
CA PRO A 198 -7.02 -15.48 45.03
C PRO A 198 -6.20 -16.47 44.19
N GLN A 199 -5.64 -15.99 43.07
CA GLN A 199 -4.80 -16.83 42.20
C GLN A 199 -3.59 -17.39 42.95
N GLN A 200 -3.38 -18.71 42.84
CA GLN A 200 -2.19 -19.36 43.36
C GLN A 200 -0.98 -19.00 42.50
N ARG A 201 -0.15 -18.07 42.98
CA ARG A 201 1.18 -17.83 42.42
C ARG A 201 2.02 -19.10 42.52
N PHE A 202 2.30 -19.73 41.38
CA PHE A 202 3.25 -20.84 41.28
C PHE A 202 4.63 -20.37 41.75
N LYS A 203 5.05 -20.83 42.94
CA LYS A 203 6.42 -20.63 43.42
C LYS A 203 7.31 -21.74 42.86
N LEU A 204 8.11 -21.40 41.86
CA LEU A 204 9.19 -22.29 41.40
C LEU A 204 10.13 -22.62 42.58
N PRO A 205 10.56 -23.88 42.73
CA PRO A 205 11.41 -24.29 43.83
C PRO A 205 12.81 -23.70 43.68
N ALA A 206 13.49 -23.45 44.82
CA ALA A 206 14.77 -22.74 44.84
C ALA A 206 15.90 -23.41 44.01
N TRP A 207 15.81 -24.70 43.69
CA TRP A 207 16.77 -25.39 42.82
C TRP A 207 16.69 -24.94 41.35
N ALA A 208 15.53 -24.44 40.89
CA ALA A 208 15.37 -23.96 39.51
C ALA A 208 16.27 -22.74 39.21
N TRP A 209 16.49 -21.86 40.21
CA TRP A 209 17.42 -20.74 40.12
C TRP A 209 18.89 -21.17 39.99
N TRP A 210 19.29 -22.27 40.65
CA TRP A 210 20.64 -22.83 40.53
C TRP A 210 20.85 -23.53 39.19
N GLY A 211 19.82 -24.16 38.61
CA GLY A 211 19.89 -24.75 37.27
C GLY A 211 20.14 -23.70 36.18
N GLY A 212 19.40 -22.59 36.20
CA GLY A 212 19.59 -21.48 35.26
C GLY A 212 20.98 -20.82 35.38
N ALA A 213 21.45 -20.58 36.61
CA ALA A 213 22.77 -19.99 36.86
C ALA A 213 23.92 -20.89 36.37
N LEU A 214 23.79 -22.23 36.50
CA LEU A 214 24.79 -23.18 35.99
C LEU A 214 24.83 -23.20 34.46
N LEU A 215 23.66 -23.11 33.79
CA LEU A 215 23.58 -23.05 32.33
C LEU A 215 24.25 -21.78 31.77
N LEU A 216 24.01 -20.63 32.41
CA LEU A 216 24.60 -19.33 32.04
C LEU A 216 26.13 -19.31 32.23
N LEU A 217 26.65 -19.94 33.29
CA LEU A 217 28.09 -20.10 33.50
C LEU A 217 28.75 -21.05 32.49
N LEU A 218 28.04 -22.09 32.03
CA LEU A 218 28.55 -23.00 31.00
C LEU A 218 28.59 -22.33 29.62
N LEU A 219 27.61 -21.49 29.29
CA LEU A 219 27.62 -20.71 28.04
C LEU A 219 28.74 -19.65 28.02
N LEU A 220 28.97 -18.96 29.15
CA LEU A 220 30.11 -18.04 29.29
C LEU A 220 31.47 -18.75 29.24
N ALA A 221 31.57 -19.99 29.72
CA ALA A 221 32.79 -20.79 29.61
C ALA A 221 33.07 -21.28 28.18
N TRP A 222 32.03 -21.50 27.37
CA TRP A 222 32.18 -21.93 25.97
C TRP A 222 32.60 -20.76 25.05
N GLY A 223 32.09 -19.55 25.30
CA GLY A 223 32.42 -18.35 24.54
C GLY A 223 33.88 -17.86 24.63
N ILE A 224 34.67 -18.35 25.59
CA ILE A 224 36.06 -17.88 25.83
C ILE A 224 37.11 -18.82 25.20
N SER A 225 36.76 -20.04 24.80
CA SER A 225 37.70 -20.98 24.15
C SER A 225 37.92 -20.73 22.65
N GLY A 226 37.23 -19.77 22.03
CA GLY A 226 37.31 -19.51 20.58
C GLY A 226 38.40 -18.53 20.13
N MET A 227 39.05 -17.79 21.04
CA MET A 227 39.82 -16.59 20.65
C MET A 227 41.35 -16.66 20.84
N PHE A 228 41.91 -17.80 21.26
CA PHE A 228 43.37 -17.97 21.38
C PHE A 228 43.85 -19.38 21.01
N GLY A 229 44.61 -19.50 19.90
CA GLY A 229 45.43 -20.68 19.60
C GLY A 229 45.67 -20.91 18.11
N GLY A 230 46.81 -20.46 17.56
CA GLY A 230 47.12 -20.71 16.14
C GLY A 230 48.33 -20.01 15.50
N GLY A 231 49.44 -19.78 16.23
CA GLY A 231 50.77 -19.77 15.58
C GLY A 231 51.27 -21.21 15.42
N SER A 232 52.34 -21.54 14.70
CA SER A 232 53.36 -20.76 13.97
C SER A 232 54.08 -21.75 13.00
N ASP A 233 55.12 -21.45 12.20
CA ASP A 233 56.08 -20.35 12.03
C ASP A 233 56.48 -20.28 10.53
N ASP A 234 57.13 -19.20 10.08
CA ASP A 234 58.39 -19.31 9.30
C ASP A 234 59.13 -17.97 9.15
N MET A 235 60.47 -18.05 9.04
CA MET A 235 61.41 -16.93 9.24
C MET A 235 61.82 -16.19 7.95
N GLU A 236 62.15 -14.91 8.08
CA GLU A 236 63.55 -14.38 8.10
C GLU A 236 63.73 -13.00 7.42
N ALA A 237 64.72 -12.27 7.93
CA ALA A 237 65.25 -10.94 7.59
C ALA A 237 65.20 -10.52 6.09
N THR A 238 65.12 -9.22 5.77
CA THR A 238 66.26 -8.28 5.95
C THR A 238 65.88 -6.83 5.64
N GLN A 239 66.31 -5.88 6.48
CA GLN A 239 66.36 -4.47 6.10
C GLN A 239 67.50 -4.21 5.11
N THR A 240 67.22 -3.57 3.98
CA THR A 240 68.20 -2.67 3.34
C THR A 240 67.48 -1.39 2.90
N ALA A 241 68.01 -0.26 3.35
CA ALA A 241 67.65 1.04 2.82
C ALA A 241 68.75 1.47 1.84
N GLU A 242 68.37 1.98 0.68
CA GLU A 242 69.26 2.84 -0.09
C GLU A 242 68.45 3.93 -0.80
N ALA A 243 68.89 5.17 -0.63
CA ALA A 243 68.27 6.36 -1.21
C ALA A 243 69.33 7.12 -2.00
N VAL A 244 69.05 7.40 -3.29
CA VAL A 244 69.86 8.35 -4.06
C VAL A 244 68.97 9.32 -4.86
N ALA A 245 68.85 10.50 -4.27
CA ALA A 245 68.60 11.83 -4.83
C ALA A 245 68.39 12.02 -6.36
N ALA A 246 67.22 12.61 -6.68
CA ALA A 246 67.04 13.95 -7.28
C ALA A 246 67.62 14.31 -8.68
N VAL A 247 66.72 14.83 -9.54
CA VAL A 247 66.88 16.13 -10.23
C VAL A 247 65.52 16.86 -10.27
N VAL A 248 65.52 18.18 -10.04
CA VAL A 248 64.35 19.09 -10.10
C VAL A 248 64.47 20.04 -11.29
N LYS A 249 63.34 20.31 -11.99
CA LYS A 249 62.93 21.59 -12.65
C LYS A 249 61.75 21.33 -13.61
N THR A 250 60.49 21.68 -13.33
CA THR A 250 59.79 22.99 -13.16
C THR A 250 59.16 23.58 -14.45
N THR A 251 57.82 23.78 -14.37
CA THR A 251 56.94 24.76 -15.09
C THR A 251 56.73 24.64 -16.62
N PRO A 252 55.67 25.26 -17.20
CA PRO A 252 54.42 25.79 -16.61
C PRO A 252 53.08 25.39 -17.31
N THR A 253 51.99 25.52 -16.57
CA THR A 253 50.59 25.57 -17.07
C THR A 253 50.25 26.95 -17.65
N PRO A 254 49.39 27.07 -18.69
CA PRO A 254 48.76 28.34 -19.06
C PRO A 254 47.30 28.44 -18.57
N THR A 255 46.98 29.56 -17.93
CA THR A 255 45.61 30.06 -17.70
C THR A 255 45.46 31.40 -18.43
N PRO A 256 44.34 31.70 -19.10
CA PRO A 256 43.99 33.06 -19.49
C PRO A 256 42.94 33.67 -18.55
N GLN A 257 43.19 34.91 -18.09
CA GLN A 257 42.20 35.79 -17.46
C GLN A 257 41.44 36.60 -18.54
N PRO A 258 40.35 37.34 -18.20
CA PRO A 258 39.46 37.92 -19.20
C PRO A 258 39.95 39.23 -19.81
N ASP A 259 39.66 39.44 -21.09
CA ASP A 259 39.79 40.73 -21.76
C ASP A 259 38.49 41.53 -21.73
N THR A 260 38.63 42.84 -21.52
CA THR A 260 37.56 43.83 -21.66
C THR A 260 37.65 44.46 -23.05
N THR A 261 36.54 44.63 -23.75
CA THR A 261 36.45 45.52 -24.92
C THR A 261 35.06 46.12 -25.01
N ALA A 262 35.00 47.46 -24.97
CA ALA A 262 33.80 48.20 -25.32
C ALA A 262 33.72 48.39 -26.84
N THR A 263 32.50 48.48 -27.39
CA THR A 263 32.28 48.95 -28.77
C THR A 263 30.98 49.75 -28.82
N GLU A 264 30.94 50.73 -29.72
CA GLU A 264 30.12 51.93 -29.63
C GLU A 264 28.64 51.76 -30.00
N ALA A 265 27.87 52.77 -29.60
CA ALA A 265 26.47 52.96 -29.92
C ALA A 265 26.19 53.13 -31.42
N ALA A 266 25.07 52.56 -31.88
CA ALA A 266 24.38 53.00 -33.09
C ALA A 266 23.09 53.75 -32.68
N THR A 267 23.03 55.05 -32.97
CA THR A 267 21.89 55.91 -32.60
C THR A 267 20.75 55.78 -33.61
N ASN A 268 19.60 55.24 -33.17
CA ASN A 268 18.34 55.35 -33.91
C ASN A 268 17.38 56.27 -33.14
N THR A 269 17.22 57.49 -33.64
CA THR A 269 16.26 58.48 -33.11
C THR A 269 14.84 58.13 -33.56
N ALA A 270 14.02 57.64 -32.63
CA ALA A 270 12.58 57.54 -32.81
C ALA A 270 11.86 58.53 -31.88
N THR A 271 11.04 59.41 -32.48
CA THR A 271 10.32 60.47 -31.76
C THR A 271 9.25 59.87 -30.85
N SER A 272 9.26 60.20 -29.56
CA SER A 272 8.25 59.74 -28.62
C SER A 272 6.92 60.47 -28.81
N ILE A 273 5.86 59.70 -29.08
CA ILE A 273 4.47 60.15 -28.95
C ILE A 273 4.09 59.99 -27.46
N PRO A 274 3.41 60.97 -26.82
CA PRO A 274 3.00 60.82 -25.42
C PRO A 274 1.94 59.72 -25.30
N SER A 275 2.34 58.57 -24.76
CA SER A 275 1.40 57.51 -24.36
C SER A 275 0.58 57.99 -23.17
N ALA A 276 -0.74 57.85 -23.25
CA ALA A 276 -1.61 58.04 -22.09
C ALA A 276 -1.22 57.07 -20.96
N PRO A 277 -1.37 57.44 -19.68
CA PRO A 277 -1.14 56.52 -18.58
C PRO A 277 -2.12 55.33 -18.68
N PRO A 278 -1.69 54.09 -18.37
CA PRO A 278 -2.57 52.94 -18.41
C PRO A 278 -3.69 53.13 -17.39
N THR A 279 -4.92 53.29 -17.87
CA THR A 279 -6.13 53.21 -17.04
C THR A 279 -6.12 51.86 -16.35
N LYS A 280 -6.05 51.86 -15.01
CA LYS A 280 -6.29 50.65 -14.22
C LYS A 280 -7.77 50.29 -14.35
N THR A 281 -8.11 49.54 -15.40
CA THR A 281 -9.37 48.80 -15.46
C THR A 281 -9.40 47.89 -14.23
N PRO A 282 -10.40 48.00 -13.34
CA PRO A 282 -10.52 47.05 -12.24
C PRO A 282 -10.67 45.66 -12.85
N ILE A 283 -9.83 44.72 -12.39
CA ILE A 283 -9.99 43.30 -12.74
C ILE A 283 -11.42 42.93 -12.33
N PRO A 284 -12.25 42.35 -13.22
CA PRO A 284 -13.58 41.93 -12.85
C PRO A 284 -13.45 40.90 -11.72
N THR A 285 -13.96 41.24 -10.55
CA THR A 285 -14.08 40.29 -9.44
C THR A 285 -15.09 39.23 -9.86
N SER A 286 -14.61 38.11 -10.38
CA SER A 286 -15.41 36.93 -10.60
C SER A 286 -16.05 36.54 -9.26
N THR A 287 -17.38 36.51 -9.21
CA THR A 287 -18.08 35.85 -8.12
C THR A 287 -17.55 34.42 -8.04
N PRO A 288 -17.05 33.95 -6.88
CA PRO A 288 -16.57 32.58 -6.76
C PRO A 288 -17.68 31.61 -7.16
N ASP A 289 -17.36 30.64 -8.01
CA ASP A 289 -18.26 29.51 -8.24
C ASP A 289 -18.27 28.66 -6.96
N PRO A 290 -19.43 28.44 -6.31
CA PRO A 290 -19.49 27.62 -5.10
C PRO A 290 -19.08 26.16 -5.35
N ASN A 291 -19.04 25.72 -6.61
CA ASN A 291 -18.58 24.39 -7.03
C ASN A 291 -17.07 24.33 -7.30
N MET A 292 -16.34 25.41 -7.05
CA MET A 292 -14.88 25.45 -7.16
C MET A 292 -14.23 25.88 -5.83
N PRO A 293 -13.02 25.40 -5.54
CA PRO A 293 -12.26 25.79 -4.36
C PRO A 293 -11.85 27.27 -4.45
N PRO A 294 -11.52 27.89 -3.31
CA PRO A 294 -11.05 29.27 -3.29
C PRO A 294 -9.75 29.44 -4.12
N PRO A 295 -9.63 30.50 -4.94
CA PRO A 295 -8.44 30.75 -5.74
C PRO A 295 -7.27 31.23 -4.88
N ASN A 296 -6.06 30.76 -5.18
CA ASN A 296 -4.81 30.99 -4.43
C ASN A 296 -4.88 30.50 -2.96
N PRO A 297 -5.17 29.21 -2.72
CA PRO A 297 -5.15 28.64 -1.38
C PRO A 297 -3.73 28.61 -0.79
N THR A 298 -3.67 28.56 0.53
CA THR A 298 -2.46 28.44 1.35
C THR A 298 -2.63 27.32 2.38
N LEU A 299 -1.56 26.94 3.09
CA LEU A 299 -1.65 26.03 4.23
C LEU A 299 -2.76 26.46 5.21
N GLY A 300 -3.54 25.51 5.73
CA GLY A 300 -4.73 25.75 6.56
C GLY A 300 -5.95 26.31 5.80
N SER A 301 -5.95 26.31 4.47
CA SER A 301 -7.16 26.58 3.68
C SER A 301 -8.00 25.31 3.59
N SER A 302 -9.29 25.43 3.91
CA SER A 302 -10.28 24.36 3.71
C SER A 302 -11.41 24.80 2.79
N TRP A 303 -12.05 23.83 2.13
CA TRP A 303 -13.21 24.03 1.25
C TRP A 303 -14.14 22.83 1.35
N GLN A 304 -15.45 23.06 1.48
CA GLN A 304 -16.43 21.97 1.47
C GLN A 304 -16.88 21.66 0.05
N ARG A 305 -16.59 20.45 -0.43
CA ARG A 305 -16.99 19.92 -1.74
C ARG A 305 -18.52 19.80 -1.81
N PRO A 306 -19.20 20.41 -2.80
CA PRO A 306 -20.67 20.43 -2.78
C PRO A 306 -21.39 19.11 -3.03
N ALA A 307 -20.76 18.10 -3.66
CA ALA A 307 -21.40 16.82 -3.96
C ALA A 307 -21.74 16.05 -2.68
N ASP A 308 -20.74 15.81 -1.85
CA ASP A 308 -20.74 14.91 -0.67
C ASP A 308 -20.60 15.65 0.68
N LYS A 309 -20.37 16.97 0.65
CA LYS A 309 -20.07 17.80 1.82
C LYS A 309 -18.74 17.47 2.50
N MET A 310 -17.84 16.78 1.81
CA MET A 310 -16.50 16.53 2.31
C MET A 310 -15.74 17.83 2.52
N THR A 311 -15.08 17.99 3.67
CA THR A 311 -14.12 19.07 3.87
C THR A 311 -12.84 18.65 3.19
N MET A 312 -12.36 19.44 2.23
CA MET A 312 -11.04 19.29 1.64
C MET A 312 -10.07 20.26 2.29
N VAL A 313 -8.83 19.81 2.51
CA VAL A 313 -7.70 20.62 2.97
C VAL A 313 -6.70 20.85 1.83
N TYR A 314 -6.06 22.02 1.81
CA TYR A 314 -5.08 22.35 0.78
C TYR A 314 -3.65 21.98 1.20
N VAL A 315 -3.01 21.16 0.36
CA VAL A 315 -1.59 20.80 0.46
C VAL A 315 -0.78 21.76 -0.43
N PRO A 316 0.06 22.65 0.15
CA PRO A 316 0.97 23.49 -0.62
C PRO A 316 2.02 22.62 -1.33
N GLY A 317 2.29 22.89 -2.60
CA GLY A 317 3.34 22.19 -3.34
C GLY A 317 4.73 22.42 -2.74
N GLY A 318 5.59 21.41 -2.85
CA GLY A 318 6.92 21.37 -2.26
C GLY A 318 7.69 20.11 -2.64
N THR A 319 8.88 19.93 -2.04
CA THR A 319 9.72 18.74 -2.22
C THR A 319 9.84 18.00 -0.90
N PHE A 320 9.82 16.67 -0.92
CA PHE A 320 10.00 15.81 0.26
C PHE A 320 10.78 14.53 -0.08
N PRO A 321 11.42 13.90 0.92
CA PRO A 321 12.01 12.58 0.77
C PRO A 321 10.91 11.51 0.85
N MET A 322 10.60 10.88 -0.28
CA MET A 322 9.61 9.80 -0.37
C MET A 322 10.26 8.45 -0.03
N GLY A 323 9.59 7.62 0.78
CA GLY A 323 10.08 6.31 1.24
C GLY A 323 10.84 6.30 2.57
N SER A 324 11.48 5.18 2.89
CA SER A 324 12.16 4.96 4.19
C SER A 324 13.36 4.02 4.09
N GLU A 325 14.57 4.52 4.41
CA GLU A 325 15.80 3.71 4.54
C GLU A 325 15.76 2.69 5.70
N ASN A 326 14.78 2.80 6.61
CA ASN A 326 14.56 1.85 7.71
C ASN A 326 13.24 1.07 7.54
N GLY A 327 12.60 1.18 6.38
CA GLY A 327 11.35 0.51 6.05
C GLY A 327 11.56 -0.89 5.46
N ARG A 328 10.51 -1.42 4.83
CA ARG A 328 10.59 -2.60 3.97
C ARG A 328 11.44 -2.32 2.72
N ASP A 329 11.81 -3.37 1.98
CA ASP A 329 12.60 -3.24 0.74
C ASP A 329 11.87 -2.42 -0.34
N ASP A 330 10.54 -2.51 -0.40
CA ASP A 330 9.71 -1.76 -1.35
C ASP A 330 9.45 -0.30 -0.95
N GLU A 331 9.83 0.09 0.28
CA GLU A 331 9.86 1.50 0.72
C GLU A 331 11.16 2.22 0.34
N GLN A 332 12.09 1.53 -0.33
CA GLN A 332 13.43 2.01 -0.67
C GLN A 332 13.64 2.09 -2.20
N PRO A 333 14.60 2.91 -2.67
CA PRO A 333 15.39 3.88 -1.92
C PRO A 333 14.58 5.14 -1.57
N VAL A 334 15.02 5.89 -0.56
CA VAL A 334 14.52 7.25 -0.36
C VAL A 334 14.93 8.13 -1.53
N HIS A 335 13.97 8.86 -2.09
CA HIS A 335 14.18 9.72 -3.26
C HIS A 335 13.39 11.03 -3.13
N ASP A 336 13.98 12.13 -3.64
CA ASP A 336 13.35 13.46 -3.61
C ASP A 336 12.21 13.54 -4.63
N VAL A 337 10.99 13.79 -4.15
CA VAL A 337 9.81 14.02 -5.00
C VAL A 337 9.28 15.44 -4.81
N THR A 338 9.04 16.13 -5.92
CA THR A 338 8.46 17.48 -5.96
C THR A 338 7.03 17.43 -6.49
N LEU A 339 6.09 18.06 -5.78
CA LEU A 339 4.67 18.09 -6.12
C LEU A 339 4.17 19.52 -6.30
N ASP A 340 3.24 19.69 -7.26
CA ASP A 340 2.40 20.89 -7.32
C ASP A 340 1.40 20.91 -6.15
N GLY A 341 0.81 22.07 -5.85
CA GLY A 341 -0.22 22.18 -4.80
C GLY A 341 -1.56 21.55 -5.20
N PHE A 342 -2.23 20.87 -4.26
CA PHE A 342 -3.47 20.14 -4.48
C PHE A 342 -4.42 20.21 -3.30
N TRP A 343 -5.65 19.76 -3.50
CA TRP A 343 -6.64 19.56 -2.43
C TRP A 343 -6.78 18.06 -2.18
N ILE A 344 -6.72 17.64 -0.93
CA ILE A 344 -7.03 16.29 -0.47
C ILE A 344 -8.22 16.35 0.48
N ASP A 345 -8.97 15.26 0.61
CA ASP A 345 -10.01 15.16 1.63
C ASP A 345 -9.41 15.25 3.03
N GLN A 346 -10.16 15.82 3.96
CA GLN A 346 -9.73 15.94 5.36
C GLN A 346 -9.77 14.59 6.08
N THR A 347 -10.60 13.66 5.60
CA THR A 347 -10.82 12.34 6.18
C THR A 347 -11.09 11.34 5.08
N GLU A 348 -11.03 10.05 5.42
CA GLU A 348 -11.64 8.97 4.65
C GLU A 348 -13.11 9.28 4.28
N VAL A 349 -13.57 8.78 3.14
CA VAL A 349 -14.99 8.85 2.73
C VAL A 349 -15.87 8.03 3.69
N THR A 350 -16.91 8.66 4.25
CA THR A 350 -17.80 7.99 5.21
C THR A 350 -18.90 7.16 4.55
N ASN A 351 -19.44 6.19 5.29
CA ASN A 351 -20.62 5.40 4.87
C ASN A 351 -21.80 6.28 4.41
N LYS A 352 -22.06 7.37 5.12
CA LYS A 352 -23.12 8.34 4.79
C LYS A 352 -22.84 9.13 3.51
N GLN A 353 -21.58 9.41 3.22
CA GLN A 353 -21.19 10.06 1.97
C GLN A 353 -21.27 9.07 0.80
N PHE A 354 -20.79 7.83 0.96
CA PHE A 354 -20.91 6.78 -0.04
C PHE A 354 -22.37 6.41 -0.34
N ALA A 355 -23.22 6.38 0.68
CA ALA A 355 -24.67 6.20 0.50
C ALA A 355 -25.32 7.33 -0.32
N ALA A 356 -24.81 8.56 -0.27
CA ALA A 356 -25.28 9.65 -1.13
C ALA A 356 -24.88 9.45 -2.60
N PHE A 357 -23.64 8.99 -2.84
CA PHE A 357 -23.19 8.58 -4.18
C PHE A 357 -24.07 7.47 -4.76
N VAL A 358 -24.28 6.38 -4.02
CA VAL A 358 -25.13 5.26 -4.47
C VAL A 358 -26.58 5.71 -4.71
N ALA A 359 -27.14 6.55 -3.85
CA ALA A 359 -28.50 7.06 -4.00
C ALA A 359 -28.69 7.97 -5.23
N ASP A 360 -27.65 8.72 -5.63
CA ASP A 360 -27.70 9.60 -6.80
C ASP A 360 -27.40 8.87 -8.13
N THR A 361 -26.73 7.72 -8.09
CA THR A 361 -26.20 7.04 -9.29
C THR A 361 -26.78 5.64 -9.55
N GLU A 362 -27.46 5.03 -8.59
CA GLU A 362 -27.86 3.61 -8.61
C GLU A 362 -26.65 2.66 -8.80
N TYR A 363 -25.46 3.06 -8.33
CA TYR A 363 -24.22 2.30 -8.42
C TYR A 363 -24.28 1.01 -7.56
N VAL A 364 -23.62 -0.04 -8.06
CA VAL A 364 -23.49 -1.36 -7.43
C VAL A 364 -22.01 -1.63 -7.29
N THR A 365 -21.50 -1.95 -6.09
CA THR A 365 -20.06 -2.15 -5.89
C THR A 365 -19.57 -3.49 -6.45
N THR A 366 -18.26 -3.64 -6.64
CA THR A 366 -17.70 -4.93 -7.09
C THR A 366 -17.97 -6.06 -6.08
N ALA A 367 -18.04 -5.75 -4.78
CA ALA A 367 -18.44 -6.70 -3.74
C ALA A 367 -19.91 -7.16 -3.90
N GLU A 368 -20.82 -6.24 -4.22
CA GLU A 368 -22.21 -6.57 -4.53
C GLU A 368 -22.32 -7.41 -5.83
N GLU A 369 -21.55 -7.07 -6.89
CA GLU A 369 -21.50 -7.86 -8.13
C GLU A 369 -20.90 -9.27 -7.93
N ALA A 370 -19.90 -9.40 -7.04
CA ALA A 370 -19.30 -10.68 -6.64
C ALA A 370 -20.19 -11.50 -5.68
N GLY A 371 -21.21 -10.88 -5.09
CA GLY A 371 -22.11 -11.49 -4.10
C GLY A 371 -21.48 -11.65 -2.70
N GLY A 372 -20.45 -10.87 -2.39
CA GLY A 372 -19.75 -10.90 -1.11
C GLY A 372 -18.36 -10.27 -1.16
N GLY A 373 -17.75 -10.13 0.02
CA GLY A 373 -16.46 -9.45 0.21
C GLY A 373 -15.57 -10.16 1.21
N TYR A 374 -14.28 -9.83 1.20
CA TYR A 374 -13.33 -10.33 2.21
C TYR A 374 -13.39 -9.49 3.48
N THR A 375 -13.87 -10.06 4.56
CA THR A 375 -14.03 -9.39 5.86
C THR A 375 -13.55 -10.29 7.00
N TYR A 376 -13.41 -9.71 8.20
CA TYR A 376 -12.98 -10.41 9.40
C TYR A 376 -14.19 -10.83 10.24
N VAL A 377 -14.44 -12.14 10.30
CA VAL A 377 -15.46 -12.75 11.18
C VAL A 377 -14.81 -13.95 11.85
N ASP A 378 -14.24 -13.74 13.04
CA ASP A 378 -13.28 -14.61 13.75
C ASP A 378 -11.96 -14.91 13.00
N GLU A 379 -12.00 -14.99 11.68
CA GLU A 379 -10.85 -15.07 10.77
C GLU A 379 -11.12 -14.29 9.47
N TRP A 380 -10.07 -13.97 8.72
CA TRP A 380 -10.18 -13.33 7.40
C TRP A 380 -10.70 -14.32 6.35
N GLN A 381 -11.90 -14.08 5.84
CA GLN A 381 -12.56 -14.98 4.89
C GLN A 381 -13.41 -14.21 3.87
N PHE A 382 -13.73 -14.87 2.75
CA PHE A 382 -14.78 -14.37 1.86
C PHE A 382 -16.14 -14.67 2.49
N THR A 383 -16.93 -13.63 2.72
CA THR A 383 -18.26 -13.74 3.34
C THR A 383 -19.33 -13.41 2.28
N GLU A 384 -20.14 -14.42 1.95
CA GLU A 384 -21.32 -14.26 1.08
C GLU A 384 -22.26 -13.19 1.66
N GLY A 385 -22.66 -12.22 0.83
CA GLY A 385 -23.48 -11.08 1.26
C GLY A 385 -22.79 -10.09 2.20
N ALA A 386 -21.45 -10.05 2.23
CA ALA A 386 -20.72 -8.93 2.82
C ALA A 386 -20.41 -7.86 1.76
N ASP A 387 -20.81 -6.63 2.04
CA ASP A 387 -20.64 -5.46 1.17
C ASP A 387 -20.56 -4.18 2.03
N TRP A 388 -20.54 -3.00 1.40
CA TRP A 388 -20.43 -1.73 2.11
C TRP A 388 -21.62 -1.41 3.04
N GLN A 389 -22.81 -2.00 2.80
CA GLN A 389 -23.99 -1.88 3.67
C GLN A 389 -23.99 -2.96 4.77
N HIS A 390 -23.36 -4.10 4.48
CA HIS A 390 -23.33 -5.31 5.29
C HIS A 390 -21.87 -5.74 5.58
N PRO A 391 -21.04 -4.92 6.26
CA PRO A 391 -19.58 -5.08 6.31
C PRO A 391 -19.08 -6.35 7.01
N TYR A 392 -19.94 -7.04 7.77
CA TYR A 392 -19.65 -8.31 8.46
C TYR A 392 -20.60 -9.44 8.00
N GLY A 393 -21.12 -9.34 6.77
CA GLY A 393 -22.09 -10.28 6.19
C GLY A 393 -23.55 -9.85 6.36
N PRO A 394 -24.51 -10.61 5.80
CA PRO A 394 -25.87 -10.14 5.47
C PRO A 394 -26.79 -9.86 6.67
N GLU A 395 -26.39 -10.26 7.87
CA GLU A 395 -27.11 -9.96 9.13
C GLU A 395 -26.52 -8.74 9.87
N SER A 396 -25.42 -8.16 9.35
CA SER A 396 -24.84 -6.90 9.85
C SER A 396 -25.49 -5.68 9.18
N ASP A 397 -25.32 -4.50 9.77
CA ASP A 397 -25.78 -3.24 9.19
C ASP A 397 -24.85 -2.07 9.56
N LEU A 398 -25.19 -0.88 9.06
CA LEU A 398 -24.51 0.38 9.34
C LEU A 398 -25.11 1.13 10.55
N ALA A 399 -25.84 0.48 11.47
CA ALA A 399 -26.52 1.17 12.56
C ALA A 399 -25.54 1.93 13.48
N GLY A 400 -25.56 3.27 13.39
CA GLY A 400 -24.66 4.15 14.13
C GLY A 400 -23.27 4.33 13.50
N ARG A 401 -23.04 3.80 12.28
CA ARG A 401 -21.76 3.86 11.55
C ARG A 401 -21.75 4.89 10.41
N ASP A 402 -22.74 5.79 10.34
CA ASP A 402 -22.86 6.86 9.34
C ASP A 402 -21.56 7.64 9.09
N GLU A 403 -20.83 7.97 10.16
CA GLU A 403 -19.57 8.75 10.12
C GLU A 403 -18.32 7.88 10.30
N HIS A 404 -18.42 6.55 10.22
CA HIS A 404 -17.26 5.65 10.04
C HIS A 404 -16.87 5.63 8.55
N PRO A 405 -15.61 5.29 8.21
CA PRO A 405 -15.24 5.09 6.81
C PRO A 405 -16.10 4.01 6.15
N VAL A 406 -16.35 4.19 4.86
CA VAL A 406 -16.87 3.10 4.02
C VAL A 406 -15.78 2.03 3.87
N VAL A 407 -16.19 0.76 3.80
CA VAL A 407 -15.31 -0.40 3.62
C VAL A 407 -15.94 -1.37 2.62
N LEU A 408 -15.18 -2.40 2.20
CA LEU A 408 -15.58 -3.34 1.13
C LEU A 408 -15.90 -2.60 -0.20
N VAL A 409 -15.11 -1.55 -0.48
CA VAL A 409 -15.09 -0.82 -1.75
C VAL A 409 -13.78 -1.10 -2.47
N SER A 410 -13.85 -1.55 -3.72
CA SER A 410 -12.68 -1.80 -4.55
C SER A 410 -12.02 -0.51 -5.04
N TRP A 411 -10.90 -0.63 -5.75
CA TRP A 411 -10.25 0.52 -6.37
C TRP A 411 -11.16 1.16 -7.43
N HIS A 412 -11.95 0.34 -8.12
CA HIS A 412 -12.92 0.81 -9.11
C HIS A 412 -14.10 1.55 -8.47
N ASP A 413 -14.61 1.08 -7.33
CA ASP A 413 -15.66 1.77 -6.57
C ASP A 413 -15.18 3.13 -6.04
N ALA A 414 -13.91 3.16 -5.59
CA ALA A 414 -13.24 4.36 -5.14
C ALA A 414 -13.03 5.38 -6.29
N GLU A 415 -12.60 4.93 -7.47
CA GLU A 415 -12.51 5.78 -8.67
C GLU A 415 -13.89 6.29 -9.13
N ALA A 416 -14.93 5.45 -9.07
CA ALA A 416 -16.29 5.82 -9.47
C ALA A 416 -16.88 6.91 -8.56
N TYR A 417 -16.77 6.76 -7.24
CA TYR A 417 -17.16 7.80 -6.29
C TYR A 417 -16.34 9.08 -6.52
N CYS A 418 -15.00 8.98 -6.68
CA CYS A 418 -14.15 10.14 -6.95
C CYS A 418 -14.69 10.97 -8.11
N ALA A 419 -14.96 10.30 -9.24
CA ALA A 419 -15.41 10.94 -10.46
C ALA A 419 -16.80 11.60 -10.27
N TRP A 420 -17.71 10.97 -9.53
CA TRP A 420 -19.01 11.55 -9.17
C TRP A 420 -18.88 12.78 -8.27
N ALA A 421 -18.00 12.72 -7.25
CA ALA A 421 -17.77 13.83 -6.33
C ALA A 421 -17.08 15.03 -6.99
N GLY A 422 -16.47 14.82 -8.17
CA GLY A 422 -15.73 15.82 -8.95
C GLY A 422 -14.22 15.81 -8.72
N GLY A 423 -13.68 14.71 -8.18
CA GLY A 423 -12.26 14.48 -7.94
C GLY A 423 -11.71 13.22 -8.63
N GLN A 424 -10.62 12.71 -8.07
CA GLN A 424 -9.85 11.52 -8.47
C GLN A 424 -9.17 10.95 -7.23
N LEU A 425 -8.60 9.75 -7.29
CA LEU A 425 -7.73 9.26 -6.21
C LEU A 425 -6.41 10.08 -6.16
N PRO A 426 -5.79 10.24 -4.96
CA PRO A 426 -4.42 10.78 -4.84
C PRO A 426 -3.42 9.90 -5.58
N THR A 427 -2.26 10.45 -5.96
CA THR A 427 -1.11 9.57 -6.23
C THR A 427 -0.47 9.08 -4.94
N GLU A 428 0.27 7.98 -5.04
CA GLU A 428 1.08 7.45 -3.92
C GLU A 428 1.95 8.56 -3.28
N ALA A 429 2.59 9.38 -4.12
CA ALA A 429 3.39 10.50 -3.64
C ALA A 429 2.56 11.65 -3.04
N GLN A 430 1.38 11.95 -3.58
CA GLN A 430 0.50 12.98 -3.04
C GLN A 430 -0.03 12.60 -1.66
N TRP A 431 -0.44 11.34 -1.51
CA TRP A 431 -0.86 10.79 -0.23
C TRP A 431 0.28 10.82 0.80
N GLU A 432 1.47 10.31 0.44
CA GLU A 432 2.61 10.27 1.36
C GLU A 432 3.03 11.68 1.80
N TYR A 433 3.05 12.64 0.87
CA TYR A 433 3.37 14.04 1.18
C TYR A 433 2.31 14.71 2.05
N ALA A 434 1.01 14.41 1.86
CA ALA A 434 -0.06 14.89 2.72
C ALA A 434 0.08 14.34 4.15
N ALA A 435 0.53 13.10 4.30
CA ALA A 435 0.78 12.49 5.61
C ALA A 435 2.00 13.10 6.32
N ARG A 436 3.20 13.13 5.69
CA ARG A 436 4.48 13.43 6.40
C ARG A 436 5.17 14.75 6.04
N GLY A 437 4.70 15.45 5.02
CA GLY A 437 5.21 16.76 4.63
C GLY A 437 6.68 16.79 4.21
N ALA A 438 7.21 18.01 4.09
CA ALA A 438 8.56 18.26 3.56
C ALA A 438 9.70 17.80 4.49
N GLU A 439 9.41 17.56 5.77
CA GLU A 439 10.40 17.07 6.74
C GLU A 439 10.59 15.56 6.67
N GLY A 440 9.63 14.81 6.11
CA GLY A 440 9.75 13.36 5.97
C GLY A 440 9.57 12.59 7.28
N VAL A 441 8.70 13.05 8.18
CA VAL A 441 8.45 12.38 9.47
C VAL A 441 7.92 10.94 9.31
N ILE A 442 8.09 10.10 10.34
CA ILE A 442 7.68 8.68 10.29
C ILE A 442 6.16 8.49 10.33
N TYR A 443 5.48 9.21 11.23
CA TYR A 443 4.03 9.25 11.40
C TYR A 443 3.51 10.67 11.11
N PRO A 444 2.21 10.87 10.81
CA PRO A 444 1.67 12.20 10.51
C PRO A 444 1.95 13.28 11.58
N TRP A 445 2.09 12.85 12.84
CA TRP A 445 2.38 13.70 14.02
C TRP A 445 3.87 13.81 14.40
N GLY A 446 4.79 13.09 13.74
CA GLY A 446 6.23 13.12 14.05
C GLY A 446 6.93 11.75 14.00
N ASP A 447 8.15 11.68 14.53
CA ASP A 447 9.00 10.48 14.44
C ASP A 447 8.82 9.46 15.58
N GLU A 448 8.23 9.89 16.70
CA GLU A 448 7.97 9.02 17.85
C GLU A 448 6.55 8.43 17.76
N PHE A 449 6.43 7.12 17.93
CA PHE A 449 5.13 6.45 17.95
C PHE A 449 4.31 6.86 19.19
N ASP A 450 3.04 7.19 18.97
CA ASP A 450 2.07 7.47 20.02
C ASP A 450 0.71 6.91 19.59
N GLY A 451 0.40 5.70 20.05
CA GLY A 451 -0.85 4.99 19.71
C GLY A 451 -2.13 5.70 20.18
N THR A 452 -2.05 6.80 20.95
CA THR A 452 -3.24 7.61 21.27
C THR A 452 -3.70 8.52 20.12
N LYS A 453 -3.03 8.46 18.97
CA LYS A 453 -3.22 9.33 17.80
C LYS A 453 -3.74 8.64 16.55
N ALA A 454 -4.03 7.34 16.62
CA ALA A 454 -4.49 6.53 15.50
C ALA A 454 -5.38 5.39 16.00
N ASN A 455 -6.25 4.88 15.14
CA ASN A 455 -6.88 3.58 15.32
C ASN A 455 -5.96 2.50 14.75
N PHE A 456 -5.50 1.56 15.56
CA PHE A 456 -4.60 0.48 15.14
C PHE A 456 -4.84 -0.75 16.02
N CYS A 457 -4.09 -1.84 15.84
CA CYS A 457 -4.34 -3.05 16.61
C CYS A 457 -3.91 -2.91 18.09
N ASP A 458 -4.82 -2.37 18.92
CA ASP A 458 -4.66 -2.08 20.34
C ASP A 458 -5.38 -3.11 21.25
N VAL A 459 -5.56 -2.85 22.55
CA VAL A 459 -6.23 -3.81 23.46
C VAL A 459 -7.61 -4.28 23.01
N ASN A 460 -8.35 -3.50 22.22
CA ASN A 460 -9.68 -3.82 21.68
C ASN A 460 -9.60 -4.74 20.45
N CYS A 461 -8.50 -4.67 19.70
CA CYS A 461 -8.25 -5.51 18.52
C CYS A 461 -8.41 -7.02 18.84
N PRO A 462 -9.05 -7.82 17.96
CA PRO A 462 -9.22 -9.26 18.15
C PRO A 462 -7.96 -10.10 17.85
N LEU A 463 -6.86 -9.49 17.41
CA LEU A 463 -5.67 -10.20 16.89
C LEU A 463 -4.55 -10.35 17.94
N ASP A 464 -3.70 -11.37 17.76
CA ASP A 464 -2.69 -11.79 18.75
C ASP A 464 -1.51 -10.82 18.92
N TRP A 465 -1.25 -9.94 17.94
CA TRP A 465 -0.12 -9.00 17.92
C TRP A 465 -0.41 -7.62 18.52
N LYS A 466 -1.56 -7.49 19.18
CA LYS A 466 -2.07 -6.21 19.66
C LYS A 466 -1.26 -5.54 20.77
N GLU A 467 -1.20 -4.21 20.72
CA GLU A 467 -0.59 -3.42 21.79
C GLU A 467 -1.55 -3.27 22.99
N SER A 468 -1.27 -4.02 24.05
CA SER A 468 -2.12 -4.09 25.25
C SER A 468 -1.98 -2.88 26.20
N ALA A 469 -1.08 -1.94 25.91
CA ALA A 469 -0.89 -0.71 26.69
C ALA A 469 -1.74 0.48 26.20
N VAL A 470 -2.36 0.37 25.03
CA VAL A 470 -3.24 1.40 24.43
C VAL A 470 -4.68 0.89 24.40
N ASP A 471 -5.62 1.81 24.59
CA ASP A 471 -7.08 1.60 24.57
C ASP A 471 -7.73 2.85 23.97
N ASP A 472 -8.06 2.79 22.69
CA ASP A 472 -8.71 3.85 21.92
C ASP A 472 -10.25 3.76 21.93
N GLY A 473 -10.78 2.59 22.31
CA GLY A 473 -12.21 2.28 22.43
C GLY A 473 -12.84 1.60 21.21
N TYR A 474 -12.08 1.22 20.18
CA TYR A 474 -12.59 0.67 18.92
C TYR A 474 -12.00 -0.72 18.59
N GLU A 475 -12.86 -1.73 18.49
CA GLU A 475 -12.47 -3.11 18.09
C GLU A 475 -12.19 -3.24 16.58
N PHE A 476 -12.74 -2.32 15.78
CA PHE A 476 -12.66 -2.24 14.32
C PHE A 476 -12.51 -0.77 13.91
N THR A 477 -13.14 -0.33 12.82
CA THR A 477 -13.12 1.10 12.42
C THR A 477 -13.67 2.02 13.51
N ALA A 478 -13.08 3.20 13.60
CA ALA A 478 -13.52 4.36 14.38
C ALA A 478 -14.28 5.34 13.46
N PRO A 479 -15.06 6.30 14.03
CA PRO A 479 -15.56 7.44 13.27
C PRO A 479 -14.40 8.25 12.71
N VAL A 480 -14.55 8.77 11.49
CA VAL A 480 -13.52 9.58 10.86
C VAL A 480 -13.28 10.89 11.63
N GLY A 481 -12.03 11.35 11.65
CA GLY A 481 -11.56 12.53 12.38
C GLY A 481 -11.52 12.37 13.90
N SER A 482 -11.55 11.14 14.43
CA SER A 482 -11.56 10.91 15.89
C SER A 482 -10.27 11.35 16.58
N TYR A 483 -9.12 11.25 15.91
CA TYR A 483 -7.81 11.43 16.52
C TYR A 483 -7.20 12.80 16.18
N LEU A 484 -7.81 13.88 16.67
CA LEU A 484 -7.40 15.28 16.37
C LEU A 484 -5.90 15.56 16.57
N ASP A 485 -5.26 14.98 17.58
CA ASP A 485 -3.82 15.15 17.86
C ASP A 485 -2.91 14.25 17.00
N GLY A 486 -3.50 13.45 16.09
CA GLY A 486 -2.84 12.64 15.06
C GLY A 486 -2.94 13.22 13.65
N ALA A 487 -3.58 14.39 13.50
CA ALA A 487 -3.66 15.10 12.22
C ALA A 487 -2.27 15.37 11.62
N SER A 488 -2.18 15.31 10.29
CA SER A 488 -0.97 15.66 9.55
C SER A 488 -0.71 17.17 9.55
N TRP A 489 0.46 17.56 9.03
CA TRP A 489 0.88 18.96 8.87
C TRP A 489 -0.06 19.85 8.01
N VAL A 490 -1.03 19.27 7.30
CA VAL A 490 -2.06 19.95 6.48
C VAL A 490 -3.49 19.82 7.04
N ASP A 491 -3.64 19.38 8.29
CA ASP A 491 -4.94 19.09 8.94
C ASP A 491 -5.72 17.93 8.25
N ALA A 492 -5.03 17.00 7.56
CA ALA A 492 -5.61 15.74 7.09
C ALA A 492 -5.57 14.70 8.23
N MET A 493 -6.69 14.00 8.44
CA MET A 493 -6.93 13.08 9.54
C MET A 493 -6.71 11.64 9.11
N ASP A 494 -6.49 10.75 10.09
CA ASP A 494 -6.54 9.29 9.95
C ASP A 494 -5.61 8.66 8.89
N MET A 495 -4.69 9.45 8.30
CA MET A 495 -3.56 9.07 7.42
C MET A 495 -2.58 8.02 8.02
N ALA A 496 -2.91 7.44 9.17
CA ALA A 496 -2.22 6.37 9.86
C ALA A 496 -3.25 5.54 10.63
N GLY A 497 -3.49 4.31 10.17
CA GLY A 497 -4.45 3.39 10.78
C GLY A 497 -5.89 3.60 10.30
N ASN A 498 -6.84 3.16 11.13
CA ASN A 498 -8.28 3.07 10.86
C ASN A 498 -8.63 2.14 9.68
N VAL A 499 -8.37 2.52 8.42
CA VAL A 499 -8.52 1.67 7.23
C VAL A 499 -7.47 2.00 6.16
N TRP A 500 -7.08 1.01 5.36
CA TRP A 500 -6.10 1.23 4.30
C TRP A 500 -6.65 2.15 3.22
N GLU A 501 -5.82 3.05 2.71
CA GLU A 501 -6.25 4.11 1.80
C GLU A 501 -5.81 3.83 0.36
N TRP A 502 -6.78 3.74 -0.57
CA TRP A 502 -6.51 3.56 -1.99
C TRP A 502 -5.86 4.79 -2.61
N VAL A 503 -4.77 4.58 -3.34
CA VAL A 503 -4.19 5.60 -4.23
C VAL A 503 -4.28 5.16 -5.69
N ARG A 504 -4.14 6.12 -6.61
CA ARG A 504 -4.32 5.91 -8.06
C ARG A 504 -3.27 5.01 -8.69
N ASP A 505 -2.06 5.03 -8.14
CA ASP A 505 -0.85 4.41 -8.68
C ASP A 505 -0.98 2.88 -8.72
N TRP A 506 -0.42 2.28 -9.76
CA TRP A 506 -0.17 0.83 -9.77
C TRP A 506 1.02 0.50 -8.88
N TYR A 507 1.02 -0.68 -8.27
CA TYR A 507 2.12 -1.14 -7.43
C TYR A 507 3.22 -1.81 -8.27
N ASP A 508 4.44 -1.43 -7.94
CA ASP A 508 5.69 -2.10 -8.31
C ASP A 508 6.66 -1.86 -7.11
N SER A 509 7.33 -2.92 -6.68
CA SER A 509 8.28 -2.87 -5.55
C SER A 509 9.50 -2.02 -5.88
N ASP A 510 9.91 -1.98 -7.14
CA ASP A 510 11.17 -1.39 -7.60
C ASP A 510 10.97 0.04 -8.12
N TYR A 511 9.72 0.54 -8.19
CA TYR A 511 9.38 1.82 -8.82
C TYR A 511 10.16 3.00 -8.23
N TYR A 512 10.38 3.02 -6.91
CA TYR A 512 11.10 4.11 -6.23
C TYR A 512 12.52 4.33 -6.79
N ALA A 513 13.18 3.27 -7.27
CA ALA A 513 14.51 3.37 -7.89
C ALA A 513 14.49 4.03 -9.30
N SER A 514 13.32 4.19 -9.91
CA SER A 514 13.12 4.78 -11.25
C SER A 514 12.12 5.94 -11.28
N SER A 515 11.53 6.28 -10.14
CA SER A 515 10.49 7.29 -9.95
C SER A 515 10.92 8.68 -10.47
N PRO A 516 10.07 9.37 -11.27
CA PRO A 516 10.38 10.71 -11.75
C PRO A 516 10.18 11.75 -10.64
N ALA A 517 11.18 12.59 -10.43
CA ALA A 517 11.25 13.57 -9.32
C ALA A 517 10.17 14.68 -9.32
N ASN A 518 9.26 14.75 -10.30
CA ASN A 518 8.21 15.77 -10.37
C ASN A 518 6.85 15.13 -10.67
N ASN A 519 5.89 15.26 -9.75
CA ASN A 519 4.54 14.70 -9.85
C ASN A 519 4.52 13.24 -10.40
N PRO A 520 5.20 12.26 -9.76
CA PRO A 520 5.13 10.86 -10.17
C PRO A 520 3.69 10.35 -10.17
N GLN A 521 3.41 9.39 -11.04
CA GLN A 521 2.05 8.89 -11.34
C GLN A 521 1.94 7.35 -11.21
N GLY A 522 2.98 6.72 -10.66
CA GLY A 522 3.16 5.27 -10.63
C GLY A 522 3.81 4.69 -11.90
N PRO A 523 4.09 3.37 -11.89
CA PRO A 523 4.53 2.60 -13.03
C PRO A 523 3.39 2.32 -14.03
N ASP A 524 3.76 1.99 -15.27
CA ASP A 524 2.87 1.37 -16.25
C ASP A 524 2.74 -0.14 -15.96
N SER A 525 2.07 -0.49 -14.85
CA SER A 525 1.72 -1.86 -14.43
C SER A 525 0.18 -2.04 -14.46
N GLU A 526 -0.32 -3.27 -14.35
CA GLU A 526 -1.77 -3.58 -14.38
C GLU A 526 -2.19 -4.67 -13.37
N GLN A 527 -1.31 -5.11 -12.45
CA GLN A 527 -1.60 -6.24 -11.57
C GLN A 527 -2.24 -5.84 -10.22
N TYR A 528 -1.61 -4.94 -9.47
CA TYR A 528 -2.06 -4.53 -8.14
C TYR A 528 -2.04 -3.02 -8.01
N LYS A 529 -2.97 -2.45 -7.27
CA LYS A 529 -3.01 -1.04 -6.91
C LYS A 529 -2.36 -0.83 -5.54
N VAL A 530 -1.80 0.35 -5.33
CA VAL A 530 -1.15 0.71 -4.06
C VAL A 530 -2.20 1.04 -3.00
N LEU A 531 -1.97 0.56 -1.77
CA LEU A 531 -2.68 0.93 -0.55
C LEU A 531 -1.72 1.63 0.41
N ARG A 532 -2.21 2.61 1.20
CA ARG A 532 -1.43 3.39 2.18
C ARG A 532 -2.13 3.44 3.56
N GLY A 533 -1.52 4.06 4.55
CA GLY A 533 -2.13 4.33 5.87
C GLY A 533 -2.07 3.19 6.89
N GLY A 534 -2.28 1.92 6.49
CA GLY A 534 -2.55 0.84 7.45
C GLY A 534 -4.00 0.89 7.95
N GLY A 535 -4.43 -0.05 8.81
CA GLY A 535 -5.78 -0.07 9.36
C GLY A 535 -5.85 -0.44 10.85
N TRP A 536 -7.08 -0.50 11.39
CA TRP A 536 -7.39 -0.93 12.76
C TRP A 536 -6.79 -2.29 13.15
N ASN A 537 -6.47 -3.12 12.16
CA ASN A 537 -5.94 -4.48 12.35
C ASN A 537 -4.40 -4.55 12.32
N ASP A 538 -3.70 -3.44 12.08
CA ASP A 538 -2.25 -3.43 11.81
C ASP A 538 -1.41 -2.91 12.97
N SER A 539 -0.11 -3.20 12.91
CA SER A 539 0.89 -2.79 13.90
C SER A 539 1.47 -1.39 13.67
N ASP A 540 2.14 -0.83 14.69
CA ASP A 540 2.83 0.48 14.64
C ASP A 540 3.81 0.60 13.46
N GLY A 541 4.49 -0.49 13.13
CA GLY A 541 5.41 -0.57 12.00
C GLY A 541 4.74 -0.49 10.62
N ILE A 542 3.42 -0.63 10.54
CA ILE A 542 2.65 -0.64 9.29
C ILE A 542 1.81 0.63 9.10
N ILE A 543 1.37 1.28 10.18
CA ILE A 543 0.69 2.59 10.12
C ILE A 543 1.66 3.79 9.95
N ARG A 544 2.88 3.55 9.46
CA ARG A 544 3.85 4.62 9.15
C ARG A 544 3.49 5.27 7.82
N ALA A 545 3.69 6.59 7.70
CA ALA A 545 3.39 7.32 6.47
C ALA A 545 4.14 6.79 5.23
N ALA A 546 5.36 6.27 5.41
CA ALA A 546 6.15 5.67 4.33
C ALA A 546 5.78 4.21 4.00
N ALA A 547 5.02 3.53 4.86
CA ALA A 547 4.62 2.16 4.62
C ALA A 547 3.61 2.10 3.46
N ARG A 548 3.70 1.01 2.70
CA ARG A 548 2.88 0.75 1.53
C ARG A 548 2.40 -0.70 1.53
N GLY A 549 1.19 -0.87 1.04
CA GLY A 549 0.54 -2.14 0.76
C GLY A 549 0.14 -2.20 -0.70
N ASN A 550 -0.38 -3.35 -1.12
CA ASN A 550 -0.98 -3.49 -2.43
C ASN A 550 -2.08 -4.56 -2.40
N LEU A 551 -3.03 -4.43 -3.33
CA LEU A 551 -4.14 -5.35 -3.48
C LEU A 551 -4.61 -5.36 -4.94
N ASP A 552 -5.29 -6.43 -5.33
CA ASP A 552 -6.03 -6.50 -6.60
C ASP A 552 -7.06 -5.35 -6.66
N PRO A 553 -7.24 -4.67 -7.81
CA PRO A 553 -8.17 -3.55 -7.93
C PRO A 553 -9.67 -3.94 -7.83
N THR A 554 -10.02 -5.23 -7.78
CA THR A 554 -11.41 -5.75 -7.78
C THR A 554 -11.99 -6.09 -6.41
#